data_AF-A0A1J4W1E6-F1
#
_entry.id   AF-A0A1J4W1E6-F1
#
_cell.length_a   1.000
_cell.length_b   1.000
_cell.length_c   1.000
_cell.angle_alpha   90.00
_cell.angle_beta   90.00
_cell.angle_gamma   90.00
#
_symmetry.space_group_name_H-M   'P 1'
#
loop_
_entity.id
_entity.type
_entity.pdbx_description
1 polymer ?
#
loop_
_entity_poly.entity_id
_entity_poly.type
_entity_poly.pdbx_seq_one_letter_code
_entity_poly.pdbx_strand_id
1 'polypeptide(L)' 'MKRSSRRWKKKHQMRWKWQRKKLRKAKHLRKIRRARSK' A
#
# COMPACT_ATOMS: atom_id res chain seq x y z
N MET A 1 -0.56 6.08 -8.87
CA MET A 1 -0.41 6.77 -7.56
C MET A 1 0.55 7.93 -7.74
N LYS A 2 0.05 9.17 -7.66
CA LYS A 2 0.91 10.37 -7.60
C LYS A 2 1.86 10.26 -6.38
N ARG A 3 3.13 10.64 -6.57
CA ARG A 3 4.20 10.51 -5.57
C ARG A 3 4.34 11.87 -4.86
N SER A 4 4.03 11.96 -3.57
CA SER A 4 4.28 13.19 -2.81
C SER A 4 5.74 13.30 -2.40
N SER A 5 6.31 14.51 -2.48
CA SER A 5 7.67 14.86 -2.03
C SER A 5 7.90 14.52 -0.55
N ARG A 6 6.83 14.59 0.26
CA ARG A 6 6.81 14.22 1.69
C ARG A 6 7.26 12.77 1.96
N ARG A 7 7.16 11.85 0.99
CA ARG A 7 7.63 10.45 1.13
C ARG A 7 9.15 10.29 1.11
N TRP A 8 9.89 11.28 0.61
CA TRP A 8 11.35 11.23 0.52
C TRP A 8 12.03 11.60 1.85
N LYS A 9 11.38 12.42 2.69
CA LYS A 9 11.83 12.71 4.06
C LYS A 9 11.59 11.48 4.95
N LYS A 10 12.64 10.67 5.12
CA LYS A 10 12.62 9.40 5.86
C LYS A 10 12.88 9.65 7.36
N LYS A 11 11.95 10.30 8.07
CA LYS A 11 11.97 10.40 9.54
C LYS A 11 10.96 9.38 10.11
N HIS A 12 11.45 8.32 10.76
CA HIS A 12 10.69 7.21 11.37
C HIS A 12 9.68 6.46 10.47
N GLN A 13 9.73 6.64 9.15
CA GLN A 13 8.83 5.94 8.22
C GLN A 13 9.51 4.77 7.53
N MET A 14 8.78 3.64 7.46
CA MET A 14 9.18 2.46 6.71
C MET A 14 9.42 2.81 5.23
N ARG A 15 10.48 2.25 4.64
CA ARG A 15 10.87 2.52 3.24
C ARG A 15 9.65 2.37 2.32
N TRP A 16 9.43 3.37 1.47
CA TRP A 16 8.24 3.46 0.63
C TRP A 16 7.97 2.20 -0.21
N LYS A 17 9.02 1.52 -0.70
CA LYS A 17 8.92 0.24 -1.41
C LYS A 17 8.14 -0.81 -0.60
N TRP A 18 8.45 -0.95 0.69
CA TRP A 18 7.83 -1.93 1.57
C TRP A 18 6.41 -1.55 1.97
N GLN A 19 6.17 -0.27 2.28
CA GLN A 19 4.81 0.26 2.48
C GLN A 19 3.93 -0.03 1.25
N ARG A 20 4.44 0.21 0.04
CA ARG A 20 3.71 -0.04 -1.21
C ARG A 20 3.43 -1.53 -1.42
N LYS A 21 4.36 -2.42 -1.06
CA LYS A 21 4.16 -3.89 -1.10
C LYS A 21 3.03 -4.33 -0.17
N LYS A 22 2.99 -3.82 1.07
CA LYS A 22 1.89 -4.08 2.02
C LYS A 22 0.54 -3.59 1.49
N LEU A 23 0.48 -2.36 0.99
CA LEU A 23 -0.75 -1.78 0.43
C LEU A 23 -1.30 -2.59 -0.76
N ARG A 24 -0.43 -3.05 -1.68
CA ARG A 24 -0.84 -3.88 -2.82
C ARG A 24 -1.44 -5.22 -2.36
N LYS A 25 -0.78 -5.92 -1.42
CA LYS A 25 -1.30 -7.18 -0.86
C LYS A 25 -2.67 -6.98 -0.21
N ALA A 26 -2.81 -5.97 0.65
CA ALA A 26 -4.08 -5.68 1.32
C ALA A 26 -5.22 -5.37 0.33
N LYS A 27 -4.93 -4.59 -0.73
CA LYS A 27 -5.93 -4.28 -1.78
C LYS A 27 -6.36 -5.54 -2.54
N HIS A 28 -5.43 -6.42 -2.86
CA HIS A 28 -5.71 -7.69 -3.55
C HIS A 28 -6.60 -8.60 -2.70
N LEU A 29 -6.27 -8.79 -1.41
CA LEU A 29 -7.10 -9.57 -0.49
C LEU A 29 -8.51 -8.99 -0.34
N ARG A 30 -8.65 -7.66 -0.26
CA ARG A 30 -9.97 -7.00 -0.24
C ARG A 30 -10.78 -7.29 -1.51
N LYS A 31 -10.13 -7.32 -2.69
CA LYS A 31 -10.79 -7.66 -3.96
C LYS A 31 -11.29 -9.11 -3.95
N ILE A 32 -10.46 -10.05 -3.52
CA ILE A 32 -10.83 -11.47 -3.39
C ILE A 32 -11.99 -11.63 -2.41
N ARG A 33 -11.92 -11.01 -1.23
CA ARG A 33 -12.98 -11.09 -0.22
C ARG A 33 -14.31 -10.55 -0.75
N ARG A 34 -14.29 -9.44 -1.49
CA ARG A 34 -15.50 -8.89 -2.13
C ARG A 34 -16.06 -9.81 -3.22
N ALA A 35 -15.20 -10.49 -3.98
CA ALA A 35 -15.64 -11.43 -5.00
C ALA A 35 -16.26 -12.71 -4.41
N ARG A 36 -15.80 -13.15 -3.23
CA ARG A 36 -16.34 -14.32 -2.52
C ARG A 36 -17.62 -14.04 -1.71
N SER A 37 -17.90 -12.77 -1.44
CA SER A 37 -19.08 -12.33 -0.67
C SER A 37 -20.26 -11.93 -1.56
N LYS A 38 -20.08 -12.00 -2.89
CA LYS A 38 -21.14 -12.01 -3.88
C LYS A 38 -21.45 -13.47 -4.21
#